data_AF-A0A970GH61-F1
#
_entry.id   AF-A0A970GH61-F1
#
_cell.length_a   1.000
_cell.length_b   1.000
_cell.length_c   1.000
_cell.angle_alpha   90.00
_cell.angle_beta   90.00
_cell.angle_gamma   90.00
#
_symmetry.space_group_name_H-M   'P 1'
#
loop_
_entity.id
_entity.type
_entity.pdbx_description
1 polymer ?
#
loop_
_entity_poly.entity_id
_entity_poly.type
_entity_poly.pdbx_seq_one_letter_code
_entity_poly.pdbx_strand_id
1 'polypeptide(L)'
;MKKFTFPLFSLLILWAFLFSGSLSLAQIPVVESHSSDALSITQGATSVSLPIPKPNGVQNGDLLIATIRVNCDSNTSGITITPPTGWTLIRTDINTSRSRTSLYYKIANNEGDIYTWQGGGGVSAFYSIFGGVIRISNADTNDPINVHSGNTTQNTSADVVASGVNTTEDNALLLYVGSISRVQGTFSTPAGMTKVFDRSTIYDGGVLYDDLGIMTVAWEDRPTAGSTGNRTASASAAGLYQTGQLLAINPGPPVPIEVYRSRQSGTWNSSDTWDQQFTDESWQNSANVPSAEPITNLFYPDIKATARYQTGSTISDHSVTLPDGIQAGDLLLMVFRAGS
;
A
#
# COMPACT_ATOMS: atom_id res chain seq x y z
N MET A 1 -57.05 22.60 -47.53
CA MET A 1 -56.67 21.22 -47.84
C MET A 1 -55.80 20.68 -46.70
N LYS A 2 -56.26 19.55 -46.15
CA LYS A 2 -55.59 18.53 -45.32
C LYS A 2 -54.46 18.95 -44.35
N LYS A 3 -54.82 18.87 -43.06
CA LYS A 3 -53.93 18.49 -41.96
C LYS A 3 -53.10 17.26 -42.37
N PHE A 4 -51.80 17.31 -42.16
CA PHE A 4 -50.99 16.12 -41.97
C PHE A 4 -50.43 16.15 -40.55
N THR A 5 -50.70 15.08 -39.84
CA THR A 5 -50.12 14.74 -38.54
C THR A 5 -49.59 13.31 -38.67
N PHE A 6 -48.61 12.98 -37.82
CA PHE A 6 -48.01 11.67 -37.47
C PHE A 6 -46.61 11.37 -38.04
N PRO A 7 -45.72 10.64 -37.32
CA PRO A 7 -45.63 10.42 -35.86
C PRO A 7 -44.19 10.60 -35.27
N LEU A 8 -44.11 10.40 -33.95
CA LEU A 8 -42.92 10.23 -33.11
C LEU A 8 -41.89 9.20 -33.64
N PHE A 9 -40.70 9.29 -33.02
CA PHE A 9 -39.56 8.36 -32.94
C PHE A 9 -38.43 8.57 -33.94
N SER A 10 -37.34 9.17 -33.45
CA SER A 10 -35.99 8.77 -33.87
C SER A 10 -35.12 8.70 -32.61
N LEU A 11 -34.89 7.46 -32.18
CA LEU A 11 -34.06 7.08 -31.06
C LEU A 11 -32.60 7.20 -31.51
N LEU A 12 -31.86 8.15 -30.96
CA LEU A 12 -30.40 8.19 -31.11
C LEU A 12 -29.84 7.06 -30.22
N ILE A 13 -29.59 5.88 -30.81
CA ILE A 13 -28.90 4.80 -30.09
C ILE A 13 -27.42 5.13 -30.12
N LEU A 14 -26.94 5.75 -29.04
CA LEU A 14 -25.54 5.74 -28.70
C LEU A 14 -25.21 4.31 -28.24
N TRP A 15 -24.36 3.60 -28.98
CA TRP A 15 -23.74 2.39 -28.46
C TRP A 15 -22.76 2.82 -27.37
N ALA A 16 -23.25 2.99 -26.14
CA ALA A 16 -22.40 2.86 -24.97
C ALA A 16 -21.99 1.39 -24.92
N PHE A 17 -20.69 1.11 -24.94
CA PHE A 17 -20.19 -0.20 -24.54
C PHE A 17 -20.74 -0.46 -23.13
N LEU A 18 -21.70 -1.38 -23.02
CA LEU A 18 -22.18 -1.91 -21.75
C LEU A 18 -21.03 -2.71 -21.15
N PHE A 19 -20.15 -2.06 -20.41
CA PHE A 19 -19.47 -2.74 -19.33
C PHE A 19 -20.55 -3.06 -18.29
N SER A 20 -20.94 -4.34 -18.24
CA SER A 20 -21.73 -4.87 -17.12
C SER A 20 -20.75 -5.02 -15.97
N GLY A 21 -20.71 -4.01 -15.11
CA GLY A 21 -19.76 -3.90 -14.02
C GLY A 21 -19.80 -2.51 -13.40
N SER A 22 -20.00 -2.45 -12.09
CA SER A 22 -19.71 -1.25 -11.31
C SER A 22 -18.23 -0.90 -11.47
N LEU A 23 -17.93 0.33 -11.90
CA LEU A 23 -16.57 0.84 -11.87
C LEU A 23 -16.14 1.01 -10.40
N SER A 24 -15.03 0.40 -10.03
CA SER A 24 -14.43 0.55 -8.70
C SER A 24 -12.94 0.79 -8.85
N LEU A 25 -12.38 1.69 -8.05
CA LEU A 25 -10.95 1.92 -8.01
C LEU A 25 -10.32 0.95 -7.01
N ALA A 26 -9.30 0.20 -7.43
CA ALA A 26 -8.53 -0.64 -6.53
C ALA A 26 -7.78 0.24 -5.52
N GLN A 27 -7.87 -0.10 -4.23
CA GLN A 27 -7.06 0.52 -3.19
C GLN A 27 -5.76 -0.25 -3.04
N ILE A 28 -4.74 0.15 -3.80
CA ILE A 28 -3.42 -0.46 -3.74
C ILE A 28 -2.72 0.07 -2.47
N PRO A 29 -2.18 -0.79 -1.58
CA PRO A 29 -1.50 -0.32 -0.39
C PRO A 29 -0.26 0.49 -0.77
N VAL A 30 -0.05 1.64 -0.12
CA VAL A 30 1.09 2.52 -0.40
C VAL A 30 1.91 2.74 0.86
N VAL A 31 3.22 2.54 0.79
CA VAL A 31 4.14 2.92 1.87
C VAL A 31 4.28 4.44 1.88
N GLU A 32 3.65 5.08 2.86
CA GLU A 32 3.58 6.54 2.97
C GLU A 32 4.77 7.15 3.71
N SER A 33 5.12 6.54 4.84
CA SER A 33 6.17 7.03 5.74
C SER A 33 6.62 5.93 6.69
N HIS A 34 7.67 6.21 7.46
CA HIS A 34 8.11 5.36 8.56
C HIS A 34 8.57 6.22 9.74
N SER A 35 8.66 5.61 10.92
CA SER A 35 9.24 6.21 12.12
C SER A 35 10.74 6.45 11.94
N SER A 36 11.32 7.35 12.74
CA SER A 36 12.78 7.33 12.93
C SER A 36 13.20 6.00 13.55
N ASP A 37 14.02 5.23 12.84
CA ASP A 37 14.38 3.87 13.23
C ASP A 37 15.10 3.87 14.58
N ALA A 38 14.52 3.17 15.55
CA ALA A 38 14.88 3.28 16.95
C ALA A 38 15.94 2.23 17.34
N LEU A 39 16.69 2.53 18.39
CA LEU A 39 17.60 1.60 19.06
C LEU A 39 17.58 1.89 20.55
N SER A 40 17.60 0.85 21.36
CA SER A 40 17.80 0.95 22.79
C SER A 40 18.70 -0.18 23.24
N ILE A 41 19.65 0.16 24.11
CA ILE A 41 20.68 -0.74 24.60
C ILE A 41 20.74 -0.61 26.12
N THR A 42 20.87 -1.73 26.82
CA THR A 42 21.03 -1.74 28.28
C THR A 42 21.98 -2.86 28.70
N GLN A 43 22.78 -2.61 29.75
CA GLN A 43 23.73 -3.57 30.32
C GLN A 43 23.27 -4.05 31.70
N GLY A 44 23.51 -5.33 32.01
CA GLY A 44 23.23 -5.91 33.33
C GLY A 44 21.77 -5.82 33.76
N ALA A 45 20.84 -5.83 32.81
CA ALA A 45 19.42 -5.64 33.06
C ALA A 45 18.62 -6.91 32.73
N THR A 46 17.38 -6.96 33.22
CA THR A 46 16.41 -8.02 32.91
C THR A 46 15.49 -7.68 31.73
N SER A 47 15.50 -6.42 31.30
CA SER A 47 14.66 -5.88 30.23
C SER A 47 15.26 -4.63 29.61
N VAL A 48 14.79 -4.29 28.41
CA VAL A 48 15.14 -3.06 27.68
C VAL A 48 13.88 -2.47 27.05
N SER A 49 13.74 -1.15 27.12
CA SER A 49 12.59 -0.41 26.58
C SER A 49 12.98 0.31 25.29
N LEU A 50 12.19 0.15 24.24
CA LEU A 50 12.37 0.79 22.93
C LEU A 50 11.20 1.71 22.61
N PRO A 51 11.32 3.04 22.84
CA PRO A 51 10.35 3.99 22.34
C PRO A 51 10.57 4.22 20.84
N ILE A 52 9.52 4.02 20.05
CA ILE A 52 9.50 4.31 18.61
C ILE A 52 8.49 5.43 18.36
N PRO A 53 8.90 6.58 17.82
CA PRO A 53 7.95 7.63 17.44
C PRO A 53 6.96 7.13 16.40
N LYS A 54 5.71 7.58 16.49
CA LYS A 54 4.71 7.36 15.45
C LYS A 54 5.23 7.94 14.11
N PRO A 55 5.06 7.24 12.98
CA PRO A 55 5.37 7.80 11.67
C PRO A 55 4.63 9.12 11.40
N ASN A 56 5.21 10.00 10.59
CA ASN A 56 4.56 11.24 10.21
C ASN A 56 3.32 10.98 9.36
N GLY A 57 2.27 11.77 9.60
CA GLY A 57 1.05 11.75 8.78
C GLY A 57 0.09 10.60 9.05
N VAL A 58 0.31 9.77 10.08
CA VAL A 58 -0.63 8.69 10.43
C VAL A 58 -2.04 9.23 10.66
N GLN A 59 -2.99 8.65 9.94
CA GLN A 59 -4.42 8.90 9.97
C GLN A 59 -5.17 7.65 10.44
N ASN A 60 -6.42 7.83 10.89
CA ASN A 60 -7.26 6.70 11.25
C ASN A 60 -7.51 5.82 10.01
N GLY A 61 -7.38 4.51 10.17
CA GLY A 61 -7.52 3.54 9.08
C GLY A 61 -6.20 3.18 8.37
N ASP A 62 -5.09 3.88 8.63
CA ASP A 62 -3.79 3.45 8.12
C ASP A 62 -3.36 2.12 8.75
N LEU A 63 -2.76 1.25 7.96
CA LEU A 63 -2.06 0.07 8.46
C LEU A 63 -0.66 0.47 8.95
N LEU A 64 -0.34 0.10 10.19
CA LEU A 64 0.98 0.25 10.75
C LEU A 64 1.64 -1.13 10.86
N ILE A 65 2.85 -1.27 10.33
CA ILE A 65 3.66 -2.49 10.48
C ILE A 65 4.88 -2.17 11.33
N ALA A 66 5.05 -2.89 12.44
CA ALA A 66 6.25 -2.81 13.26
C ALA A 66 7.14 -4.01 12.99
N THR A 67 8.43 -3.74 12.81
CA THR A 67 9.48 -4.76 12.76
C THR A 67 10.47 -4.52 13.87
N ILE A 68 10.62 -5.51 14.74
CA ILE A 68 11.37 -5.38 15.98
C ILE A 68 12.33 -6.56 16.09
N ARG A 69 13.61 -6.26 16.26
CA ARG A 69 14.63 -7.25 16.62
C ARG A 69 15.15 -6.98 18.02
N VAL A 70 15.28 -8.04 18.80
CA VAL A 70 16.02 -8.03 20.07
C VAL A 70 17.15 -9.04 20.01
N ASN A 71 18.33 -8.64 20.47
CA ASN A 71 19.48 -9.51 20.69
C ASN A 71 19.88 -9.48 22.18
N CYS A 72 20.43 -10.59 22.65
CA CYS A 72 21.04 -10.73 23.96
C CYS A 72 22.29 -11.62 23.91
N ASP A 73 22.98 -11.67 25.05
CA ASP A 73 24.13 -12.54 25.25
C ASP A 73 23.77 -14.04 25.24
N SER A 74 24.78 -14.89 25.27
CA SER A 74 24.62 -16.35 25.25
C SER A 74 24.13 -16.97 26.56
N ASN A 75 24.10 -16.21 27.65
CA ASN A 75 23.71 -16.70 28.98
C ASN A 75 22.21 -16.52 29.24
N THR A 76 21.55 -15.74 28.39
CA THR A 76 20.12 -15.49 28.45
C THR A 76 19.36 -16.54 27.63
N SER A 77 18.27 -17.06 28.21
CA SER A 77 17.37 -18.00 27.53
C SER A 77 15.96 -17.43 27.50
N GLY A 78 15.23 -17.63 26.40
CA GLY A 78 13.82 -17.27 26.33
C GLY A 78 13.54 -15.77 26.15
N ILE A 79 14.36 -15.05 25.37
CA ILE A 79 14.09 -13.65 25.06
C ILE A 79 12.70 -13.45 24.45
N THR A 80 12.03 -12.38 24.84
CA THR A 80 10.67 -12.00 24.41
C THR A 80 10.65 -10.56 23.93
N ILE A 81 9.75 -10.28 22.98
CA ILE A 81 9.37 -8.92 22.58
C ILE A 81 7.93 -8.73 23.02
N THR A 82 7.67 -7.74 23.84
CA THR A 82 6.31 -7.38 24.29
C THR A 82 5.86 -6.13 23.54
N PRO A 83 4.75 -6.21 22.76
CA PRO A 83 4.20 -5.05 22.08
C PRO A 83 3.54 -4.05 23.03
N PRO A 84 3.43 -2.77 22.62
CA PRO A 84 2.44 -1.87 23.18
C PRO A 84 1.01 -2.39 22.96
N THR A 85 0.05 -1.92 23.76
CA THR A 85 -1.35 -2.35 23.66
C THR A 85 -1.94 -2.11 22.26
N GLY A 86 -2.69 -3.10 21.77
CA GLY A 86 -3.44 -3.01 20.52
C GLY A 86 -2.61 -3.24 19.25
N TRP A 87 -1.42 -3.82 19.38
CA TRP A 87 -0.67 -4.42 18.27
C TRP A 87 -0.92 -5.93 18.24
N THR A 88 -1.06 -6.48 17.03
CA THR A 88 -1.27 -7.90 16.78
C THR A 88 -0.01 -8.52 16.20
N LEU A 89 0.43 -9.66 16.76
CA LEU A 89 1.59 -10.39 16.25
C LEU A 89 1.26 -11.05 14.89
N ILE A 90 2.11 -10.81 13.90
CA ILE A 90 2.06 -11.50 12.59
C ILE A 90 2.98 -12.72 12.64
N ARG A 91 4.24 -12.48 12.98
CA ARG A 91 5.29 -13.49 12.85
C ARG A 91 6.39 -13.24 13.85
N THR A 92 6.98 -14.32 14.34
CA THR A 92 8.27 -14.26 15.01
C THR A 92 9.16 -15.39 14.53
N ASP A 93 10.41 -15.05 14.20
CA ASP A 93 11.44 -16.04 13.91
C ASP A 93 12.56 -15.88 14.95
N ILE A 94 13.07 -17.01 15.43
CA ILE A 94 13.98 -17.10 16.57
C ILE A 94 15.26 -17.77 16.11
N ASN A 95 16.39 -17.11 16.32
CA ASN A 95 17.71 -17.68 16.09
C ASN A 95 18.38 -17.94 17.43
N THR A 96 18.38 -19.22 17.83
CA THR A 96 18.85 -19.69 19.15
C THR A 96 18.12 -18.98 20.30
N SER A 97 18.68 -18.98 21.50
CA SER A 97 18.18 -18.14 22.59
C SER A 97 18.50 -16.65 22.44
N ARG A 98 19.37 -16.28 21.49
CA ARG A 98 20.06 -14.99 21.47
C ARG A 98 19.42 -13.89 20.64
N SER A 99 18.65 -14.25 19.62
CA SER A 99 18.03 -13.23 18.76
C SER A 99 16.63 -13.63 18.32
N ARG A 100 15.77 -12.61 18.26
CA ARG A 100 14.38 -12.74 17.86
C ARG A 100 14.01 -11.55 16.98
N THR A 101 13.41 -11.83 15.83
CA THR A 101 12.82 -10.81 14.96
C THR A 101 11.32 -11.05 14.84
N SER A 102 10.53 -10.03 15.15
CA SER A 102 9.07 -10.11 15.18
C SER A 102 8.43 -9.01 14.35
N LEU A 103 7.37 -9.37 13.63
CA LEU A 103 6.50 -8.47 12.88
C LEU A 103 5.15 -8.36 13.57
N TYR A 104 4.64 -7.13 13.67
CA TYR A 104 3.32 -6.84 14.23
C TYR A 104 2.59 -5.88 13.33
N TYR A 105 1.25 -5.90 13.40
CA TYR A 105 0.44 -4.87 12.78
C TYR A 105 -0.51 -4.20 13.76
N LYS A 106 -0.98 -3.02 13.37
CA LYS A 106 -2.04 -2.27 14.02
C LYS A 106 -2.78 -1.45 12.97
N ILE A 107 -4.10 -1.36 13.06
CA ILE A 107 -4.87 -0.36 12.31
C ILE A 107 -4.94 0.89 13.17
N ALA A 108 -4.48 2.01 12.62
CA ALA A 108 -4.39 3.27 13.32
C ALA A 108 -5.77 3.78 13.72
N ASN A 109 -5.94 4.12 15.01
CA ASN A 109 -7.15 4.73 15.54
C ASN A 109 -6.82 5.63 16.74
N ASN A 110 -6.75 6.94 16.47
CA ASN A 110 -6.37 7.97 17.44
C ASN A 110 -5.04 7.66 18.14
N GLU A 111 -4.01 7.40 17.33
CA GLU A 111 -2.70 6.97 17.81
C GLU A 111 -1.95 8.07 18.59
N GLY A 112 -1.37 7.67 19.72
CA GLY A 112 -0.42 8.50 20.48
C GLY A 112 0.91 8.72 19.74
N ASP A 113 1.78 9.54 20.29
CA ASP A 113 3.01 9.96 19.59
C ASP A 113 4.14 8.92 19.63
N ILE A 114 4.07 7.96 20.55
CA ILE A 114 5.14 6.97 20.80
C ILE A 114 4.55 5.59 21.04
N TYR A 115 5.18 4.58 20.44
CA TYR A 115 4.97 3.16 20.71
C TYR A 115 6.15 2.61 21.49
N THR A 116 5.91 2.09 22.70
CA THR A 116 7.00 1.53 23.54
C THR A 116 6.99 0.00 23.52
N TRP A 117 8.02 -0.57 22.92
CA TRP A 117 8.28 -2.00 22.92
C TRP A 117 9.17 -2.40 24.10
N GLN A 118 8.97 -3.60 24.64
CA GLN A 118 9.84 -4.13 25.68
C GLN A 118 10.53 -5.42 25.23
N GLY A 119 11.85 -5.45 25.31
CA GLY A 119 12.66 -6.67 25.25
C GLY A 119 12.88 -7.21 26.67
N GLY A 120 12.83 -8.52 26.85
CA GLY A 120 13.11 -9.14 28.15
C GLY A 120 13.36 -10.64 28.01
N GLY A 121 13.37 -11.38 29.12
CA GLY A 121 13.48 -12.85 29.12
C GLY A 121 14.51 -13.42 30.09
N GLY A 122 15.21 -12.59 30.87
CA GLY A 122 16.20 -13.04 31.86
C GLY A 122 17.25 -11.97 32.13
N VAL A 123 18.15 -12.21 33.09
CA VAL A 123 19.30 -11.32 33.30
C VAL A 123 20.27 -11.54 32.15
N SER A 124 20.49 -10.49 31.35
CA SER A 124 21.53 -10.48 30.33
C SER A 124 22.62 -9.50 30.75
N ALA A 125 23.88 -9.82 30.47
CA ALA A 125 24.93 -8.82 30.52
C ALA A 125 24.64 -7.67 29.54
N PHE A 126 23.89 -7.96 28.46
CA PHE A 126 23.59 -7.00 27.41
C PHE A 126 22.26 -7.27 26.69
N TYR A 127 21.44 -6.24 26.52
CA TYR A 127 20.27 -6.26 25.63
C TYR A 127 20.42 -5.16 24.57
N SER A 128 20.20 -5.51 23.30
CA SER A 128 19.90 -4.54 22.25
C SER A 128 18.54 -4.84 21.66
N ILE A 129 17.73 -3.79 21.48
CA ILE A 129 16.44 -3.87 20.80
C ILE A 129 16.37 -2.70 19.80
N PHE A 130 15.95 -2.99 18.58
CA PHE A 130 15.90 -2.00 17.51
C PHE A 130 14.82 -2.38 16.50
N GLY A 131 14.36 -1.39 15.74
CA GLY A 131 13.22 -1.55 14.88
C GLY A 131 12.64 -0.25 14.38
N GLY A 132 11.55 -0.36 13.65
CA GLY A 132 10.80 0.76 13.12
C GLY A 132 9.34 0.40 12.89
N VAL A 133 8.52 1.44 12.73
CA VAL A 133 7.12 1.35 12.34
C VAL A 133 6.95 1.98 10.97
N ILE A 134 6.21 1.31 10.09
CA ILE A 134 5.94 1.73 8.72
C ILE A 134 4.46 2.03 8.61
N ARG A 135 4.13 3.17 7.99
CA ARG A 135 2.76 3.60 7.70
C ARG A 135 2.41 3.20 6.28
N ILE A 136 1.28 2.52 6.14
CA ILE A 136 0.77 2.04 4.86
C ILE A 136 -0.68 2.50 4.73
N SER A 137 -0.96 3.33 3.73
CA SER A 137 -2.34 3.72 3.39
C SER A 137 -2.97 2.67 2.47
N ASN A 138 -4.29 2.72 2.30
CA ASN A 138 -5.04 1.90 1.34
C ASN A 138 -4.91 0.37 1.51
N ALA A 139 -4.48 -0.13 2.66
CA ALA A 139 -4.52 -1.56 2.99
C ALA A 139 -5.92 -1.96 3.50
N ASP A 140 -6.24 -3.25 3.43
CA ASP A 140 -7.46 -3.78 4.07
C ASP A 140 -7.39 -3.55 5.60
N THR A 141 -8.39 -2.88 6.16
CA THR A 141 -8.44 -2.59 7.60
C THR A 141 -9.08 -3.71 8.43
N ASN A 142 -9.76 -4.66 7.79
CA ASN A 142 -10.37 -5.81 8.45
C ASN A 142 -9.44 -7.03 8.40
N ASP A 143 -8.79 -7.25 7.25
CA ASP A 143 -7.84 -8.35 7.04
C ASP A 143 -6.56 -7.89 6.31
N PRO A 144 -5.68 -7.12 6.97
CA PRO A 144 -4.53 -6.50 6.30
C PRO A 144 -3.46 -7.48 5.82
N ILE A 145 -3.40 -8.71 6.35
CA ILE A 145 -2.27 -9.61 6.14
C ILE A 145 -2.68 -10.75 5.21
N ASN A 146 -2.10 -10.78 4.01
CA ASN A 146 -2.37 -11.84 3.03
C ASN A 146 -1.65 -13.15 3.40
N VAL A 147 -0.30 -13.09 3.46
CA VAL A 147 0.55 -14.26 3.71
C VAL A 147 1.93 -13.81 4.18
N HIS A 148 2.64 -14.65 4.92
CA HIS A 148 4.00 -14.35 5.37
C HIS A 148 4.88 -15.59 5.48
N SER A 149 6.18 -15.41 5.32
CA SER A 149 7.22 -16.43 5.44
C SER A 149 8.40 -15.93 6.26
N GLY A 150 9.29 -16.84 6.63
CA GLY A 150 10.50 -16.56 7.38
C GLY A 150 11.54 -17.64 7.15
N ASN A 151 12.80 -17.24 7.18
CA ASN A 151 13.95 -18.11 7.02
C ASN A 151 15.06 -17.65 7.98
N THR A 152 15.54 -18.57 8.79
CA THR A 152 16.60 -18.33 9.78
C THR A 152 17.80 -19.20 9.49
N THR A 153 18.98 -18.60 9.49
CA THR A 153 20.24 -19.33 9.33
C THR A 153 21.25 -18.93 10.41
N GLN A 154 22.19 -19.84 10.70
CA GLN A 154 23.18 -19.68 11.76
C GLN A 154 24.62 -19.73 11.24
N ASN A 155 24.82 -19.79 9.92
CA ASN A 155 26.14 -19.79 9.31
C ASN A 155 26.66 -18.37 9.09
N THR A 156 27.99 -18.24 8.98
CA THR A 156 28.61 -16.97 8.60
C THR A 156 28.24 -16.64 7.17
N SER A 157 27.50 -15.55 6.97
CA SER A 157 27.04 -15.08 5.66
C SER A 157 26.70 -13.59 5.72
N ALA A 158 26.89 -12.88 4.62
CA ALA A 158 26.36 -11.54 4.42
C ALA A 158 24.93 -11.56 3.85
N ASP A 159 24.56 -12.63 3.13
CA ASP A 159 23.26 -12.74 2.49
C ASP A 159 22.19 -13.18 3.50
N VAL A 160 21.10 -12.42 3.52
CA VAL A 160 19.88 -12.69 4.27
C VAL A 160 18.78 -12.95 3.26
N VAL A 161 18.25 -14.17 3.28
CA VAL A 161 17.23 -14.64 2.33
C VAL A 161 15.90 -14.77 3.05
N ALA A 162 14.86 -14.10 2.55
CA ALA A 162 13.48 -14.39 2.91
C ALA A 162 12.88 -15.35 1.88
N SER A 163 12.21 -16.40 2.36
CA SER A 163 11.52 -17.37 1.50
C SER A 163 10.36 -16.72 0.75
N GLY A 164 10.13 -17.09 -0.50
CA GLY A 164 8.96 -16.62 -1.23
C GLY A 164 7.64 -17.03 -0.58
N VAL A 165 6.60 -16.24 -0.85
CA VAL A 165 5.21 -16.53 -0.50
C VAL A 165 4.38 -16.71 -1.77
N ASN A 166 3.14 -17.18 -1.64
CA ASN A 166 2.17 -17.19 -2.73
C ASN A 166 1.00 -16.28 -2.32
N THR A 167 0.88 -15.11 -2.94
CA THR A 167 -0.22 -14.20 -2.62
C THR A 167 -1.53 -14.70 -3.23
N THR A 168 -2.66 -14.42 -2.56
CA THR A 168 -4.00 -14.78 -3.07
C THR A 168 -4.71 -13.62 -3.75
N GLU A 169 -4.32 -12.38 -3.44
CA GLU A 169 -4.91 -11.16 -3.99
C GLU A 169 -3.96 -10.48 -4.99
N ASP A 170 -4.56 -9.88 -6.02
CA ASP A 170 -3.90 -8.92 -6.90
C ASP A 170 -3.65 -7.61 -6.15
N ASN A 171 -2.72 -6.80 -6.63
CA ASN A 171 -2.35 -5.50 -6.04
C ASN A 171 -1.94 -5.54 -4.55
N ALA A 172 -1.44 -6.67 -4.08
CA ALA A 172 -0.85 -6.78 -2.75
C ALA A 172 0.45 -5.94 -2.65
N LEU A 173 0.83 -5.56 -1.44
CA LEU A 173 2.12 -4.95 -1.16
C LEU A 173 3.02 -6.00 -0.49
N LEU A 174 4.24 -6.22 -1.01
CA LEU A 174 5.22 -7.07 -0.35
C LEU A 174 6.20 -6.26 0.46
N LEU A 175 6.46 -6.71 1.68
CA LEU A 175 7.46 -6.18 2.59
C LEU A 175 8.52 -7.25 2.89
N TYR A 176 9.77 -6.94 2.58
CA TYR A 176 10.93 -7.71 3.00
C TYR A 176 11.50 -7.13 4.28
N VAL A 177 11.79 -8.00 5.25
CA VAL A 177 12.54 -7.65 6.46
C VAL A 177 13.74 -8.58 6.56
N GLY A 178 14.93 -7.99 6.52
CA GLY A 178 16.20 -8.70 6.70
C GLY A 178 16.86 -8.28 8.00
N SER A 179 17.44 -9.22 8.75
CA SER A 179 18.24 -8.89 9.93
C SER A 179 19.34 -9.90 10.19
N ILE A 180 20.42 -9.46 10.81
CA ILE A 180 21.62 -10.26 11.08
C ILE A 180 22.32 -9.74 12.35
N SER A 181 22.95 -10.63 13.11
CA SER A 181 23.71 -10.29 14.32
C SER A 181 25.22 -10.38 14.10
N ARG A 182 25.99 -9.86 15.08
CA ARG A 182 27.46 -9.80 15.10
C ARG A 182 28.07 -8.97 13.98
N VAL A 183 27.30 -8.06 13.41
CA VAL A 183 27.76 -7.11 12.39
C VAL A 183 27.08 -5.76 12.58
N GLN A 184 27.73 -4.74 12.02
CA GLN A 184 27.22 -3.38 11.91
C GLN A 184 27.38 -2.93 10.45
N GLY A 185 26.62 -1.89 10.07
CA GLY A 185 26.69 -1.30 8.74
C GLY A 185 25.33 -1.22 8.06
N THR A 186 25.30 -1.50 6.76
CA THR A 186 24.12 -1.31 5.90
C THR A 186 23.78 -2.58 5.14
N PHE A 187 22.62 -2.58 4.49
CA PHE A 187 22.20 -3.63 3.57
C PHE A 187 22.15 -3.13 2.13
N SER A 188 22.34 -4.01 1.16
CA SER A 188 21.80 -3.80 -0.18
C SER A 188 20.27 -3.90 -0.17
N THR A 189 19.61 -3.23 -1.10
CA THR A 189 18.18 -3.43 -1.31
C THR A 189 17.97 -4.70 -2.14
N PRO A 190 17.01 -5.59 -1.80
CA PRO A 190 16.65 -6.70 -2.67
C PRO A 190 16.30 -6.23 -4.08
N ALA A 191 16.65 -7.03 -5.08
CA ALA A 191 16.35 -6.72 -6.48
C ALA A 191 14.83 -6.55 -6.68
N GLY A 192 14.43 -5.45 -7.33
CA GLY A 192 13.03 -5.12 -7.59
C GLY A 192 12.30 -4.42 -6.44
N MET A 193 12.93 -4.24 -5.29
CA MET A 193 12.33 -3.56 -4.14
C MET A 193 12.87 -2.14 -3.93
N THR A 194 12.07 -1.32 -3.25
CA THR A 194 12.40 0.02 -2.76
C THR A 194 12.76 -0.06 -1.28
N LYS A 195 13.90 0.51 -0.88
CA LYS A 195 14.32 0.53 0.53
C LYS A 195 13.44 1.49 1.34
N VAL A 196 13.04 1.05 2.53
CA VAL A 196 12.45 1.91 3.56
C VAL A 196 13.57 2.42 4.47
N PHE A 197 14.25 1.52 5.20
CA PHE A 197 15.33 1.90 6.10
C PHE A 197 16.34 0.78 6.34
N ASP A 198 17.51 1.18 6.85
CA ASP A 198 18.46 0.29 7.54
C ASP A 198 18.64 0.77 8.97
N ARG A 199 18.63 -0.15 9.95
CA ARG A 199 18.92 0.15 11.34
C ARG A 199 20.03 -0.73 11.87
N SER A 200 21.17 -0.11 12.16
CA SER A 200 22.33 -0.75 12.78
C SER A 200 22.43 -0.39 14.25
N THR A 201 22.78 -1.38 15.09
CA THR A 201 23.37 -1.09 16.39
C THR A 201 24.67 -0.31 16.20
N ILE A 202 24.98 0.60 17.14
CA ILE A 202 26.24 1.37 17.13
C ILE A 202 27.18 0.72 18.15
N TYR A 203 28.40 0.39 17.73
CA TYR A 203 29.45 0.01 18.66
C TYR A 203 30.05 1.26 19.31
N ASP A 204 29.80 1.47 20.60
CA ASP A 204 30.36 2.58 21.39
C ASP A 204 31.33 2.09 22.48
N GLY A 205 32.14 1.07 22.18
CA GLY A 205 33.16 0.54 23.11
C GLY A 205 32.64 -0.17 24.38
N GLY A 206 31.35 -0.04 24.70
CA GLY A 206 30.67 -0.74 25.80
C GLY A 206 29.68 -1.84 25.35
N VAL A 207 29.62 -2.12 24.05
CA VAL A 207 28.77 -3.18 23.47
C VAL A 207 29.65 -4.38 23.17
N LEU A 208 29.31 -5.58 23.66
CA LEU A 208 30.01 -6.78 23.23
C LEU A 208 29.72 -7.01 21.74
N TYR A 209 30.76 -7.29 20.94
CA TYR A 209 30.66 -7.55 19.49
C TYR A 209 29.56 -8.57 19.15
N ASP A 210 29.36 -9.50 20.06
CA ASP A 210 28.45 -10.61 20.02
C ASP A 210 26.96 -10.23 19.97
N ASP A 211 26.63 -9.00 20.37
CA ASP A 211 25.25 -8.52 20.56
C ASP A 211 24.89 -7.35 19.61
N LEU A 212 25.80 -7.01 18.70
CA LEU A 212 25.55 -6.14 17.56
C LEU A 212 24.54 -6.78 16.61
N GLY A 213 23.82 -5.95 15.88
CA GLY A 213 22.99 -6.40 14.77
C GLY A 213 22.55 -5.25 13.88
N ILE A 214 22.15 -5.63 12.68
CA ILE A 214 21.56 -4.72 11.71
C ILE A 214 20.27 -5.32 11.18
N MET A 215 19.34 -4.46 10.80
CA MET A 215 18.15 -4.85 10.04
C MET A 215 17.90 -3.88 8.89
N THR A 216 17.12 -4.35 7.93
CA THR A 216 16.68 -3.58 6.77
C THR A 216 15.23 -3.90 6.46
N VAL A 217 14.54 -2.93 5.88
CA VAL A 217 13.19 -3.11 5.35
C VAL A 217 13.12 -2.55 3.93
N ALA A 218 12.46 -3.29 3.05
CA ALA A 218 12.20 -2.87 1.68
C ALA A 218 10.83 -3.37 1.23
N TRP A 219 10.24 -2.75 0.20
CA TRP A 219 8.93 -3.12 -0.31
C TRP A 219 8.88 -3.18 -1.84
N GLU A 220 7.90 -3.90 -2.39
CA GLU A 220 7.52 -3.85 -3.81
C GLU A 220 6.01 -4.05 -3.97
N ASP A 221 5.46 -3.52 -5.05
CA ASP A 221 4.08 -3.81 -5.44
C ASP A 221 3.97 -5.20 -6.06
N ARG A 222 2.84 -5.87 -5.81
CA ARG A 222 2.44 -7.12 -6.47
C ARG A 222 1.16 -6.93 -7.27
N PRO A 223 1.25 -6.56 -8.55
CA PRO A 223 0.08 -6.34 -9.39
C PRO A 223 -0.76 -7.60 -9.61
N THR A 224 -0.15 -8.78 -9.55
CA THR A 224 -0.83 -10.06 -9.80
C THR A 224 -0.55 -11.06 -8.69
N ALA A 225 -1.59 -11.75 -8.25
CA ALA A 225 -1.54 -12.83 -7.29
C ALA A 225 -0.63 -13.96 -7.77
N GLY A 226 0.04 -14.63 -6.83
CA GLY A 226 0.80 -15.84 -7.10
C GLY A 226 2.18 -15.85 -6.46
N SER A 227 3.07 -16.69 -7.00
CA SER A 227 4.35 -16.95 -6.36
C SER A 227 5.30 -15.78 -6.44
N THR A 228 5.90 -15.44 -5.31
CA THR A 228 6.74 -14.26 -5.23
C THR A 228 8.20 -14.53 -5.57
N GLY A 229 8.66 -15.77 -5.39
CA GLY A 229 10.08 -16.10 -5.29
C GLY A 229 10.73 -15.52 -4.03
N ASN A 230 11.96 -15.93 -3.76
CA ASN A 230 12.72 -15.44 -2.60
C ASN A 230 13.15 -13.98 -2.78
N ARG A 231 13.37 -13.29 -1.66
CA ARG A 231 14.03 -11.97 -1.64
C ARG A 231 15.34 -12.09 -0.86
N THR A 232 16.39 -11.46 -1.36
CA THR A 232 17.72 -11.50 -0.75
C THR A 232 18.27 -10.10 -0.63
N ALA A 233 18.72 -9.73 0.56
CA ALA A 233 19.56 -8.55 0.80
C ALA A 233 20.92 -9.00 1.34
N SER A 234 21.98 -8.27 0.98
CA SER A 234 23.35 -8.53 1.43
C SER A 234 23.79 -7.45 2.41
N ALA A 235 24.19 -7.84 3.61
CA ALA A 235 24.81 -6.96 4.58
C ALA A 235 26.21 -6.51 4.11
N SER A 236 26.67 -5.34 4.56
CA SER A 236 28.02 -4.84 4.28
C SER A 236 29.14 -5.67 4.91
N ALA A 237 28.82 -6.60 5.81
CA ALA A 237 29.73 -7.56 6.41
C ALA A 237 29.00 -8.88 6.73
N ALA A 238 29.74 -9.98 6.72
CA ALA A 238 29.20 -11.29 7.08
C ALA A 238 29.05 -11.44 8.60
N GLY A 239 27.88 -11.88 9.04
CA GLY A 239 27.54 -12.10 10.45
C GLY A 239 26.91 -13.46 10.67
N LEU A 240 26.27 -13.64 11.82
CA LEU A 240 25.54 -14.85 12.20
C LEU A 240 24.07 -14.53 12.50
N TYR A 241 23.26 -15.58 12.61
CA TYR A 241 21.87 -15.48 13.07
C TYR A 241 21.01 -14.60 12.16
N GLN A 242 21.11 -14.85 10.85
CA GLN A 242 20.32 -14.17 9.84
C GLN A 242 18.85 -14.54 9.97
N THR A 243 17.98 -13.57 9.77
CA THR A 243 16.53 -13.76 9.69
C THR A 243 16.01 -12.93 8.53
N GLY A 244 15.52 -13.61 7.48
CA GLY A 244 14.79 -12.99 6.39
C GLY A 244 13.31 -13.33 6.50
N GLN A 245 12.45 -12.32 6.48
CA GLN A 245 10.99 -12.44 6.50
C GLN A 245 10.41 -11.76 5.26
N LEU A 246 9.35 -12.34 4.71
CA LEU A 246 8.57 -11.75 3.64
C LEU A 246 7.11 -11.71 4.07
N LEU A 247 6.46 -10.56 3.89
CA LEU A 247 5.09 -10.31 4.28
C LEU A 247 4.34 -9.73 3.09
N ALA A 248 3.16 -10.27 2.78
CA ALA A 248 2.23 -9.71 1.82
C ALA A 248 1.05 -9.06 2.54
N ILE A 249 0.68 -7.87 2.09
CA ILE A 249 -0.37 -7.02 2.66
C ILE A 249 -1.50 -6.92 1.65
N ASN A 250 -2.73 -7.15 2.12
CA ASN A 250 -3.93 -7.10 1.28
C ASN A 250 -4.24 -5.66 0.84
N PRO A 251 -4.67 -5.46 -0.42
CA PRO A 251 -5.24 -4.19 -0.84
C PRO A 251 -6.53 -3.88 -0.08
N GLY A 252 -6.81 -2.60 0.11
CA GLY A 252 -8.09 -2.16 0.64
C GLY A 252 -9.24 -2.58 -0.28
N PRO A 253 -10.46 -2.67 0.26
CA PRO A 253 -11.63 -2.97 -0.56
C PRO A 253 -11.76 -1.90 -1.67
N PRO A 254 -12.09 -2.29 -2.91
CA PRO A 254 -12.27 -1.34 -3.98
C PRO A 254 -13.30 -0.27 -3.60
N VAL A 255 -12.96 1.00 -3.83
CA VAL A 255 -13.90 2.09 -3.59
C VAL A 255 -14.81 2.19 -4.81
N PRO A 256 -16.14 2.13 -4.65
CA PRO A 256 -17.06 2.35 -5.76
C PRO A 256 -16.81 3.73 -6.38
N ILE A 257 -16.66 3.78 -7.70
CA ILE A 257 -16.60 5.05 -8.43
C ILE A 257 -18.04 5.49 -8.66
N GLU A 258 -18.38 6.67 -8.17
CA GLU A 258 -19.66 7.29 -8.51
C GLU A 258 -19.64 7.75 -9.96
N VAL A 259 -20.45 7.10 -10.80
CA VAL A 259 -20.60 7.47 -12.21
C VAL A 259 -21.80 8.38 -12.36
N TYR A 260 -21.59 9.54 -12.98
CA TYR A 260 -22.65 10.50 -13.24
C TYR A 260 -22.85 10.70 -14.75
N ARG A 261 -24.09 10.95 -15.17
CA ARG A 261 -24.43 11.40 -16.52
C ARG A 261 -25.37 12.59 -16.44
N SER A 262 -25.27 13.53 -17.38
CA SER A 262 -26.25 14.61 -17.46
C SER A 262 -27.54 14.12 -18.10
N ARG A 263 -28.69 14.46 -17.50
CA ARG A 263 -30.01 14.16 -18.05
C ARG A 263 -30.43 15.13 -19.14
N GLN A 264 -29.91 16.33 -19.09
CA GLN A 264 -30.30 17.43 -19.96
C GLN A 264 -29.15 18.42 -20.10
N SER A 265 -29.11 19.11 -21.23
CA SER A 265 -28.28 20.31 -21.36
C SER A 265 -28.86 21.41 -20.47
N GLY A 266 -28.01 22.16 -19.76
CA GLY A 266 -28.49 23.18 -18.82
C GLY A 266 -27.44 23.57 -17.79
N THR A 267 -27.87 24.12 -16.66
CA THR A 267 -26.97 24.54 -15.58
C THR A 267 -26.46 23.32 -14.80
N TRP A 268 -25.14 23.12 -14.80
CA TRP A 268 -24.47 21.91 -14.30
C TRP A 268 -24.32 21.88 -12.77
N ASN A 269 -24.81 22.91 -12.08
CA ASN A 269 -24.73 23.11 -10.64
C ASN A 269 -26.02 22.73 -9.89
N SER A 270 -26.96 22.01 -10.52
CA SER A 270 -28.16 21.46 -9.89
C SER A 270 -28.12 19.94 -9.91
N SER A 271 -28.47 19.30 -8.80
CA SER A 271 -28.53 17.83 -8.67
C SER A 271 -29.58 17.23 -9.62
N ASP A 272 -30.65 17.97 -9.93
CA ASP A 272 -31.68 17.58 -10.90
C ASP A 272 -31.12 17.39 -12.32
N THR A 273 -29.96 17.96 -12.63
CA THR A 273 -29.31 17.83 -13.93
C THR A 273 -28.62 16.46 -14.10
N TRP A 274 -28.45 15.68 -13.03
CA TRP A 274 -27.60 14.49 -13.02
C TRP A 274 -28.35 13.21 -12.66
N ASP A 275 -28.07 12.13 -13.39
CA ASP A 275 -28.31 10.77 -12.87
C ASP A 275 -27.00 10.21 -12.32
N GLN A 276 -27.08 9.47 -11.22
CA GLN A 276 -26.01 8.66 -10.67
C GLN A 276 -26.26 7.19 -11.01
N GLN A 277 -25.20 6.47 -11.38
CA GLN A 277 -25.24 5.03 -11.53
C GLN A 277 -25.00 4.36 -10.17
N PHE A 278 -25.89 3.45 -9.79
CA PHE A 278 -25.78 2.66 -8.57
C PHE A 278 -25.10 1.31 -8.86
N THR A 279 -24.74 0.58 -7.80
CA THR A 279 -24.06 -0.72 -7.89
C THR A 279 -24.89 -1.80 -8.59
N ASP A 280 -26.22 -1.63 -8.65
CA ASP A 280 -27.14 -2.47 -9.42
C ASP A 280 -27.28 -2.05 -10.90
N GLU A 281 -26.40 -1.16 -11.36
CA GLU A 281 -26.37 -0.55 -12.68
C GLU A 281 -27.58 0.36 -12.98
N SER A 282 -28.48 0.56 -12.02
CA SER A 282 -29.60 1.48 -12.19
C SER A 282 -29.12 2.92 -12.22
N TRP A 283 -29.75 3.72 -13.07
CA TRP A 283 -29.55 5.16 -13.11
C TRP A 283 -30.71 5.83 -12.40
N GLN A 284 -30.43 6.57 -11.34
CA GLN A 284 -31.44 7.33 -10.61
C GLN A 284 -31.03 8.77 -10.45
N ASN A 285 -32.01 9.61 -10.07
CA ASN A 285 -31.77 11.02 -9.79
C ASN A 285 -30.64 11.17 -8.76
N SER A 286 -29.58 11.87 -9.15
CA SER A 286 -28.52 12.17 -8.20
C SER A 286 -29.05 13.09 -7.12
N ALA A 287 -28.85 12.71 -5.86
CA ALA A 287 -29.16 13.60 -4.74
C ALA A 287 -28.19 14.80 -4.67
N ASN A 288 -27.03 14.69 -5.32
CA ASN A 288 -25.93 15.65 -5.24
C ASN A 288 -25.51 16.16 -6.62
N VAL A 289 -24.90 17.33 -6.64
CA VAL A 289 -24.13 17.77 -7.83
C VAL A 289 -22.80 17.01 -7.80
N PRO A 290 -22.34 16.41 -8.92
CA PRO A 290 -21.02 15.80 -8.99
C PRO A 290 -19.96 16.81 -8.56
N SER A 291 -19.07 16.37 -7.68
CA SER A 291 -17.92 17.17 -7.29
C SER A 291 -17.03 17.41 -8.52
N ALA A 292 -16.54 18.64 -8.68
CA ALA A 292 -15.61 19.02 -9.73
C ALA A 292 -14.14 18.69 -9.38
N GLU A 293 -13.92 17.79 -8.41
CA GLU A 293 -12.58 17.41 -7.99
C GLU A 293 -11.85 16.72 -9.17
N PRO A 294 -10.63 17.17 -9.52
CA PRO A 294 -9.86 16.55 -10.59
C PRO A 294 -9.46 15.14 -10.16
N ILE A 295 -10.10 14.12 -10.74
CA ILE A 295 -9.65 12.73 -10.65
C ILE A 295 -8.45 12.61 -11.60
N THR A 296 -7.24 12.80 -11.09
CA THR A 296 -6.00 12.93 -11.87
C THR A 296 -5.46 11.63 -12.48
N ASN A 297 -6.18 10.51 -12.42
CA ASN A 297 -5.61 9.18 -12.71
C ASN A 297 -6.44 8.27 -13.63
N LEU A 298 -7.23 8.83 -14.55
CA LEU A 298 -7.87 8.03 -15.59
C LEU A 298 -7.15 8.21 -16.93
N PHE A 299 -6.45 7.16 -17.36
CA PHE A 299 -6.09 6.97 -18.77
C PHE A 299 -7.38 6.72 -19.55
N TYR A 300 -8.00 7.77 -20.06
CA TYR A 300 -9.01 7.62 -21.11
C TYR A 300 -8.29 7.37 -22.44
N PRO A 301 -8.74 6.42 -23.27
CA PRO A 301 -8.20 6.27 -24.61
C PRO A 301 -8.41 7.55 -25.43
N ASP A 302 -7.43 7.91 -26.27
CA ASP A 302 -7.55 9.01 -27.25
C ASP A 302 -8.79 8.80 -28.12
N ILE A 303 -9.89 9.48 -27.79
CA ILE A 303 -11.07 9.49 -28.65
C ILE A 303 -10.82 10.50 -29.77
N LYS A 304 -10.27 10.04 -30.89
CA LYS A 304 -10.45 10.72 -32.18
C LYS A 304 -11.92 10.56 -32.60
N ALA A 305 -12.82 11.37 -32.05
CA ALA A 305 -14.22 11.31 -32.45
C ALA A 305 -14.39 11.94 -33.84
N THR A 306 -14.78 11.12 -34.83
CA THR A 306 -15.34 11.65 -36.09
C THR A 306 -16.85 11.68 -35.92
N ALA A 307 -17.44 12.88 -35.86
CA ALA A 307 -18.90 13.01 -35.83
C ALA A 307 -19.44 12.81 -37.25
N ARG A 308 -20.21 11.73 -37.44
CA ARG A 308 -20.79 11.38 -38.73
C ARG A 308 -22.29 11.72 -38.73
N TYR A 309 -22.69 12.59 -39.63
CA TYR A 309 -24.08 12.97 -39.84
C TYR A 309 -24.60 12.34 -41.12
N GLN A 310 -25.77 11.70 -41.09
CA GLN A 310 -26.40 11.12 -42.28
C GLN A 310 -27.82 11.64 -42.44
N THR A 311 -28.12 12.21 -43.62
CA THR A 311 -29.48 12.59 -44.02
C THR A 311 -29.81 11.90 -45.34
N GLY A 312 -30.73 10.94 -45.31
CA GLY A 312 -31.00 10.10 -46.47
C GLY A 312 -29.77 9.27 -46.88
N SER A 313 -29.35 9.37 -48.14
CA SER A 313 -28.16 8.67 -48.67
C SER A 313 -26.86 9.47 -48.56
N THR A 314 -26.89 10.69 -48.02
CA THR A 314 -25.71 11.57 -47.94
C THR A 314 -25.08 11.50 -46.56
N ILE A 315 -23.77 11.24 -46.51
CA ILE A 315 -22.95 11.23 -45.30
C ILE A 315 -22.03 12.45 -45.31
N SER A 316 -21.99 13.19 -44.20
CA SER A 316 -21.00 14.24 -43.97
C SER A 316 -20.22 13.97 -42.69
N ASP A 317 -18.89 13.91 -42.82
CA ASP A 317 -17.96 13.80 -41.70
C ASP A 317 -17.54 15.21 -41.26
N HIS A 318 -17.65 15.52 -39.97
CA HIS A 318 -17.19 16.78 -39.39
C HIS A 318 -16.01 16.53 -38.45
N SER A 319 -14.85 17.08 -38.81
CA SER A 319 -13.69 17.17 -37.92
C SER A 319 -13.86 18.39 -37.03
N VAL A 320 -13.80 18.21 -35.71
CA VAL A 320 -13.84 19.31 -34.75
C VAL A 320 -12.41 19.59 -34.27
N THR A 321 -11.95 20.82 -34.51
CA THR A 321 -10.68 21.30 -33.95
C THR A 321 -10.88 21.58 -32.46
N LEU A 322 -10.01 21.00 -31.62
CA LEU A 322 -10.04 21.25 -30.18
C LEU A 322 -9.63 22.71 -29.89
N PRO A 323 -10.24 23.38 -28.90
CA PRO A 323 -9.77 24.67 -28.42
C PRO A 323 -8.31 24.62 -27.95
N ASP A 324 -7.59 25.72 -28.12
CA ASP A 324 -6.20 25.84 -27.63
C ASP A 324 -6.15 25.64 -26.11
N GLY A 325 -5.22 24.80 -25.65
CA GLY A 325 -4.98 24.54 -24.22
C GLY A 325 -5.53 23.23 -23.67
N ILE A 326 -6.28 22.44 -24.46
CA ILE A 326 -6.71 21.09 -24.07
C ILE A 326 -5.51 20.13 -24.11
N GLN A 327 -5.27 19.42 -23.00
CA GLN A 327 -4.19 18.44 -22.83
C GLN A 327 -4.75 17.01 -22.71
N ALA A 328 -3.86 16.02 -22.80
CA ALA A 328 -4.22 14.63 -22.53
C ALA A 328 -4.72 14.48 -21.10
N GLY A 329 -5.97 14.02 -20.93
CA GLY A 329 -6.65 13.88 -19.64
C GLY A 329 -7.82 14.84 -19.41
N ASP A 330 -7.99 15.85 -20.26
CA ASP A 330 -9.12 16.79 -20.15
C ASP A 330 -10.45 16.17 -20.60
N LEU A 331 -11.51 16.40 -19.82
CA LEU A 331 -12.87 15.98 -20.17
C LEU A 331 -13.46 16.90 -21.25
N LEU A 332 -13.66 16.37 -22.46
CA LEU A 332 -14.31 17.10 -23.54
C LEU A 332 -15.79 16.71 -23.67
N LEU A 333 -16.69 17.65 -23.41
CA LEU A 333 -18.11 17.49 -23.69
C LEU A 333 -18.47 18.16 -25.03
N MET A 334 -18.79 17.37 -26.05
CA MET A 334 -19.26 17.87 -27.35
C MET A 334 -20.79 17.92 -27.40
N VAL A 335 -21.35 19.11 -27.61
CA VAL A 335 -22.80 19.30 -27.78
C VAL A 335 -23.10 19.70 -29.23
N PHE A 336 -23.78 18.83 -29.97
CA PHE A 336 -24.27 19.15 -31.32
C PHE A 336 -25.66 19.78 -31.23
N ARG A 337 -25.80 21.00 -31.75
CA ARG A 337 -27.11 21.62 -31.95
C ARG A 337 -27.56 21.33 -33.37
N ALA A 338 -28.69 20.65 -33.55
CA ALA A 338 -29.35 20.62 -34.86
C ALA A 338 -29.77 22.06 -35.19
N GLY A 339 -29.18 22.63 -36.25
CA GLY A 339 -29.61 23.90 -36.80
C GLY A 339 -31.06 23.80 -37.26
N SER A 340 -31.83 24.86 -36.99
CA SER A 340 -33.20 25.07 -37.47
C SER A 340 -33.29 25.06 -38.98
#